data_AF-A0A8S3VBJ5-F1
#
_entry.id   AF-A0A8S3VBJ5-F1
#
_cell.length_a   1.000
_cell.length_b   1.000
_cell.length_c   1.000
_cell.angle_alpha   90.00
_cell.angle_beta   90.00
_cell.angle_gamma   90.00
#
_symmetry.space_group_name_H-M   'P 1'
#
loop_
_entity.id
_entity.type
_entity.pdbx_description
1 polymer ?
#
loop_
_entity_poly.entity_id
_entity_poly.type
_entity_poly.pdbx_seq_one_letter_code
_entity_poly.pdbx_strand_id
1 'polypeptide(L)'
;MVGDNRFGVAKKPLYINIIRKPLDRLVSYYYFVRYGDDFRPSLRRRKAGNTETFDECVAKGGNDCDPVHLWLQIPFFCGQDAECWNPGSSWALERAKYNILQNYLVVGVRTRDFIAVIEATLPRFFRGAVALFNEGRKSHLRKTSHKIPPKPETVKRLQSTQVWKMEQAFYEFVQEHFEFTKNQIFEIVDGAYVEKGNLFHYEKIRPR
;
A
#
# COMPACT_ATOMS: atom_id res chain seq x y z
N MET A 1 -23.57 18.61 7.40
CA MET A 1 -22.29 17.88 7.25
C MET A 1 -21.31 18.44 8.26
N VAL A 2 -21.18 17.80 9.42
CA VAL A 2 -20.27 18.26 10.48
C VAL A 2 -18.87 17.78 10.11
N GLY A 3 -18.08 18.67 9.51
CA GLY A 3 -16.65 18.45 9.35
C GLY A 3 -16.03 18.40 10.76
N ASP A 4 -15.63 17.21 11.19
CA ASP A 4 -14.98 16.99 12.47
C ASP A 4 -13.69 17.83 12.54
N ASN A 5 -13.75 18.95 13.26
CA ASN A 5 -12.77 20.03 13.26
C ASN A 5 -11.91 20.00 14.53
N ARG A 6 -11.57 18.80 15.03
CA ARG A 6 -10.91 18.59 16.34
C ARG A 6 -9.58 19.34 16.52
N PHE A 7 -8.94 19.79 15.43
CA PHE A 7 -7.64 20.44 15.45
C PHE A 7 -7.60 21.79 14.72
N GLY A 8 -8.75 22.42 14.46
CA GLY A 8 -8.81 23.78 13.88
C GLY A 8 -8.28 23.89 12.44
N VAL A 9 -8.25 22.80 11.69
CA VAL A 9 -7.75 22.81 10.30
C VAL A 9 -8.90 23.23 9.36
N ALA A 10 -8.78 24.41 8.76
CA ALA A 10 -9.82 24.98 7.89
C ALA A 10 -10.15 24.13 6.65
N LYS A 11 -9.22 23.31 6.16
CA LYS A 11 -9.41 22.40 5.02
C LYS A 11 -8.70 21.08 5.27
N LYS A 12 -9.41 19.97 5.09
CA LYS A 12 -8.82 18.63 5.18
C LYS A 12 -7.77 18.45 4.07
N PRO A 13 -6.59 17.87 4.36
CA PRO A 13 -5.61 17.53 3.34
C PRO A 13 -6.09 16.36 2.48
N LEU A 14 -5.50 16.22 1.30
CA LEU A 14 -5.70 15.05 0.43
C LEU A 14 -4.78 13.92 0.88
N TYR A 15 -5.35 12.78 1.24
CA TYR A 15 -4.59 11.57 1.55
C TYR A 15 -4.48 10.66 0.33
N ILE A 16 -3.27 10.23 0.03
CA ILE A 16 -2.97 9.15 -0.93
C ILE A 16 -2.06 8.15 -0.26
N ASN A 17 -2.07 6.90 -0.71
CA ASN A 17 -1.13 5.90 -0.20
C ASN A 17 -0.92 4.76 -1.20
N ILE A 18 0.08 3.92 -0.95
CA ILE A 18 0.32 2.67 -1.67
C ILE A 18 0.62 1.55 -0.68
N ILE A 19 -0.02 0.40 -0.86
CA ILE A 19 0.18 -0.78 -0.01
C ILE A 19 0.78 -1.94 -0.81
N ARG A 20 1.22 -2.98 -0.10
CA ARG A 20 1.81 -4.17 -0.69
C ARG A 20 1.19 -5.42 -0.06
N LYS A 21 1.30 -6.55 -0.75
CA LYS A 21 0.99 -7.87 -0.19
C LYS A 21 1.67 -8.02 1.19
N PRO A 22 0.92 -8.41 2.24
CA PRO A 22 1.41 -8.35 3.62
C PRO A 22 2.70 -9.16 3.83
N LEU A 23 2.75 -10.39 3.30
CA LEU A 23 3.91 -11.26 3.45
C LEU A 23 5.12 -10.73 2.68
N ASP A 24 4.94 -10.28 1.43
CA ASP A 24 6.03 -9.70 0.64
C ASP A 24 6.63 -8.47 1.32
N ARG A 25 5.79 -7.65 1.97
CA ARG A 25 6.20 -6.49 2.76
C ARG A 25 7.07 -6.93 3.94
N LEU A 26 6.59 -7.89 4.74
CA LEU A 26 7.32 -8.39 5.91
C LEU A 26 8.67 -9.02 5.51
N VAL A 27 8.68 -9.88 4.49
CA VAL A 27 9.91 -10.50 3.96
C VAL A 27 10.88 -9.44 3.46
N SER A 28 10.39 -8.44 2.71
CA SER A 28 11.24 -7.32 2.25
C SER A 28 11.86 -6.55 3.42
N TYR A 29 11.09 -6.29 4.49
CA TYR A 29 11.58 -5.61 5.68
C TYR A 29 12.59 -6.46 6.47
N TYR A 30 12.31 -7.76 6.64
CA TYR A 30 13.18 -8.71 7.34
C TYR A 30 14.60 -8.74 6.76
N TYR A 31 14.70 -8.79 5.43
CA TYR A 31 15.98 -8.77 4.75
C TYR A 31 16.59 -7.37 4.64
N PHE A 32 15.77 -6.32 4.54
CA PHE A 32 16.24 -4.94 4.56
C PHE A 32 17.02 -4.61 5.84
N VAL A 33 16.53 -5.02 7.01
CA VAL A 33 17.24 -4.73 8.28
C VAL A 33 18.54 -5.52 8.46
N ARG A 34 18.77 -6.57 7.65
CA ARG A 34 19.98 -7.41 7.64
C ARG A 34 20.98 -6.98 6.57
N TYR A 35 20.51 -6.71 5.36
CA TYR A 35 21.36 -6.50 4.19
C TYR A 35 21.34 -5.07 3.65
N GLY A 36 20.42 -4.22 4.11
CA GLY A 36 20.31 -2.84 3.64
C GLY A 36 19.63 -2.72 2.27
N ASP A 37 19.94 -1.62 1.60
CA ASP A 37 19.36 -1.25 0.31
C ASP A 37 20.43 -0.69 -0.65
N ASP A 38 20.13 -0.68 -1.94
CA ASP A 38 21.00 -0.18 -3.01
C ASP A 38 21.10 1.37 -3.09
N PHE A 39 20.26 2.11 -2.36
CA PHE A 39 20.19 3.56 -2.42
C PHE A 39 21.14 4.23 -1.42
N ARG A 40 21.32 3.63 -0.24
CA ARG A 40 22.28 4.04 0.80
C ARG A 40 23.06 2.82 1.31
N PRO A 41 23.92 2.23 0.47
CA PRO A 41 24.61 0.97 0.78
C PRO A 41 25.64 1.08 1.90
N SER A 42 26.18 2.28 2.16
CA SER A 42 27.16 2.53 3.23
C SER A 42 26.56 2.48 4.64
N LEU A 43 25.23 2.53 4.78
CA LEU A 43 24.59 2.50 6.09
C LEU A 43 24.43 1.07 6.60
N ARG A 44 25.14 0.76 7.69
CA ARG A 44 24.93 -0.48 8.43
C ARG A 44 23.57 -0.45 9.13
N ARG A 45 22.77 -1.48 8.88
CA ARG A 45 21.43 -1.63 9.46
C ARG A 45 21.50 -2.29 10.83
N ARG A 46 20.44 -2.12 11.62
CA ARG A 46 20.37 -2.57 13.02
C ARG A 46 20.68 -4.06 13.21
N LYS A 47 20.38 -4.91 12.23
CA LYS A 47 20.60 -6.37 12.28
C LYS A 47 21.67 -6.82 11.27
N ALA A 48 22.54 -5.92 10.83
CA ALA A 48 23.61 -6.26 9.89
C ALA A 48 24.54 -7.34 10.47
N GLY A 49 24.88 -8.32 9.63
CA GLY A 49 25.67 -9.50 10.03
C GLY A 49 24.84 -10.71 10.48
N ASN A 50 23.54 -10.55 10.72
CA ASN A 50 22.65 -11.70 10.90
C ASN A 50 22.31 -12.33 9.53
N THR A 51 22.82 -13.55 9.30
CA THR A 51 22.61 -14.31 8.07
C THR A 51 21.44 -15.28 8.12
N GLU A 52 20.69 -15.32 9.24
CA GLU A 52 19.51 -16.17 9.39
C GLU A 52 18.47 -15.84 8.32
N THR A 53 18.04 -16.86 7.59
CA THR A 53 17.00 -16.72 6.56
C THR A 53 15.63 -16.53 7.19
N PHE A 54 14.69 -15.97 6.42
CA PHE A 54 13.32 -15.80 6.89
C PHE A 54 12.68 -17.14 7.27
N ASP A 55 12.93 -18.19 6.49
CA ASP A 55 12.42 -19.55 6.76
C ASP A 55 12.97 -20.13 8.06
N GLU A 56 14.27 -19.97 8.32
CA GLU A 56 14.90 -20.41 9.58
C GLU A 56 14.33 -19.66 10.78
N CYS A 57 14.15 -18.35 10.66
CA CYS A 57 13.50 -17.55 11.71
C CYS A 57 12.10 -18.09 12.01
N VAL A 58 11.28 -18.32 10.98
CA VAL A 58 9.89 -18.80 11.19
C VAL A 58 9.91 -20.20 11.80
N ALA A 59 10.77 -21.10 11.34
CA ALA A 59 10.91 -22.44 11.89
C ALA A 59 11.19 -22.42 13.40
N LYS A 60 12.05 -21.51 13.87
CA LYS A 60 12.42 -21.35 15.28
C LYS A 60 11.44 -20.50 16.10
N GLY A 61 10.45 -19.86 15.47
CA GLY A 61 9.57 -18.91 16.15
C GLY A 61 10.29 -17.62 16.55
N GLY A 62 11.21 -17.13 15.71
CA GLY A 62 11.96 -15.92 15.97
C GLY A 62 11.10 -14.65 15.94
N ASN A 63 11.44 -13.68 16.78
CA ASN A 63 10.67 -12.44 16.93
C ASN A 63 10.56 -11.64 15.61
N ASP A 64 11.64 -11.50 14.84
CA ASP A 64 11.65 -10.66 13.63
C ASP A 64 10.71 -11.15 12.51
N CYS A 65 10.26 -12.40 12.57
CA CYS A 65 9.36 -13.04 11.61
C CYS A 65 8.05 -13.49 12.25
N ASP A 66 7.77 -13.04 13.49
CA ASP A 66 6.52 -13.33 14.18
C ASP A 66 5.32 -12.82 13.34
N PRO A 67 4.25 -13.62 13.19
CA PRO A 67 3.05 -13.22 12.45
C PRO A 67 2.45 -11.89 12.91
N VAL A 68 2.65 -11.46 14.16
CA VAL A 68 2.19 -10.17 14.67
C VAL A 68 2.75 -9.00 13.85
N HIS A 69 3.95 -9.15 13.27
CA HIS A 69 4.58 -8.12 12.43
C HIS A 69 3.97 -7.99 11.04
N LEU A 70 3.02 -8.86 10.67
CA LEU A 70 2.18 -8.64 9.49
C LEU A 70 1.20 -7.48 9.74
N TRP A 71 0.71 -7.31 10.97
CA TRP A 71 -0.23 -6.26 11.39
C TRP A 71 0.42 -4.88 11.34
N LEU A 72 0.29 -4.20 10.21
CA LEU A 72 0.90 -2.89 10.00
C LEU A 72 0.07 -1.99 9.09
N GLN A 73 -0.47 -2.54 8.01
CA GLN A 73 -1.21 -1.72 7.05
C GLN A 73 -2.59 -1.41 7.63
N ILE A 74 -3.27 -2.40 8.22
CA ILE A 74 -4.55 -2.15 8.90
C ILE A 74 -4.46 -1.03 9.94
N PRO A 75 -3.54 -1.06 10.94
CA PRO A 75 -3.43 0.03 11.91
C PRO A 75 -3.11 1.38 11.26
N PHE A 76 -2.27 1.40 10.22
CA PHE A 76 -1.92 2.63 9.52
C PHE A 76 -3.14 3.35 8.93
N PHE A 77 -4.10 2.61 8.37
CA PHE A 77 -5.34 3.17 7.83
C PHE A 77 -6.46 3.28 8.88
N CYS A 78 -6.47 2.44 9.91
CA CYS A 78 -7.42 2.51 11.02
C CYS A 78 -7.24 3.80 11.83
N GLY A 79 -5.99 4.20 12.09
CA GLY A 79 -5.64 5.47 12.73
C GLY A 79 -5.04 5.30 14.11
N GLN A 80 -5.31 6.26 15.00
CA GLN A 80 -4.68 6.36 16.33
C GLN A 80 -5.54 5.78 17.46
N ASP A 81 -6.71 5.22 17.15
CA ASP A 81 -7.54 4.56 18.17
C ASP A 81 -6.79 3.34 18.72
N ALA A 82 -6.87 3.12 20.04
CA ALA A 82 -6.11 2.05 20.70
C ALA A 82 -6.39 0.67 20.08
N GLU A 83 -7.65 0.42 19.71
CA GLU A 83 -8.10 -0.83 19.09
C GLU A 83 -7.45 -1.09 17.72
N CYS A 84 -7.02 -0.05 17.00
CA CYS A 84 -6.26 -0.21 15.75
C CYS A 84 -4.98 -1.02 15.95
N TRP A 85 -4.36 -0.89 17.13
CA TRP A 85 -3.08 -1.50 17.48
C TRP A 85 -3.22 -2.86 18.15
N ASN A 86 -4.45 -3.39 18.29
CA ASN A 86 -4.72 -4.73 18.78
C ASN A 86 -4.68 -5.73 17.59
N PRO A 87 -3.63 -6.57 17.45
CA PRO A 87 -3.48 -7.44 16.29
C PRO A 87 -4.63 -8.45 16.17
N GLY A 88 -5.27 -8.50 15.00
CA GLY A 88 -6.40 -9.39 14.76
C GLY A 88 -7.77 -8.81 15.13
N SER A 89 -7.85 -7.53 15.47
CA SER A 89 -9.11 -6.84 15.74
C SER A 89 -9.97 -6.69 14.47
N SER A 90 -11.19 -7.24 14.48
CA SER A 90 -12.15 -7.11 13.38
C SER A 90 -12.65 -5.67 13.24
N TRP A 91 -12.81 -4.97 14.36
CA TRP A 91 -13.17 -3.56 14.37
C TRP A 91 -12.11 -2.72 13.64
N ALA A 92 -10.83 -2.97 13.91
CA ALA A 92 -9.74 -2.23 13.28
C ALA A 92 -9.70 -2.43 11.75
N LEU A 93 -9.96 -3.66 11.29
CA LEU A 93 -10.07 -3.97 9.86
C LEU A 93 -11.19 -3.17 9.19
N GLU A 94 -12.39 -3.21 9.75
CA GLU A 94 -13.54 -2.49 9.18
C GLU A 94 -13.35 -0.98 9.26
N ARG A 95 -12.74 -0.48 10.33
CA ARG A 95 -12.39 0.94 10.46
C ARG A 95 -11.36 1.39 9.42
N ALA A 96 -10.36 0.57 9.15
CA ALA A 96 -9.37 0.82 8.10
C ALA A 96 -10.02 0.90 6.71
N LYS A 97 -10.90 -0.05 6.37
CA LYS A 97 -11.66 -0.03 5.12
C LYS A 97 -12.52 1.23 4.99
N TYR A 98 -13.26 1.56 6.06
CA TYR A 98 -14.08 2.78 6.13
C TYR A 98 -13.24 4.03 5.88
N ASN A 99 -12.09 4.15 6.54
CA ASN A 99 -11.23 5.31 6.40
C ASN A 99 -10.68 5.46 4.97
N ILE A 100 -10.35 4.36 4.29
CA ILE A 100 -9.96 4.39 2.88
C ILE A 100 -11.07 5.01 2.04
N LEU A 101 -12.30 4.50 2.16
CA LEU A 101 -13.42 4.95 1.34
C LEU A 101 -13.83 6.40 1.61
N GLN A 102 -13.64 6.89 2.84
CA GLN A 102 -14.15 8.21 3.25
C GLN A 102 -13.10 9.32 3.23
N ASN A 103 -11.82 8.98 3.45
CA ASN A 103 -10.78 9.97 3.72
C ASN A 103 -9.59 9.92 2.76
N TYR A 104 -9.42 8.85 1.98
CA TYR A 104 -8.34 8.75 0.99
C TYR A 104 -8.86 9.06 -0.39
N LEU A 105 -8.11 9.87 -1.14
CA LEU A 105 -8.38 10.13 -2.55
C LEU A 105 -8.13 8.88 -3.39
N VAL A 106 -7.01 8.20 -3.16
CA VAL A 106 -6.68 6.94 -3.83
C VAL A 106 -5.65 6.16 -3.02
N VAL A 107 -5.83 4.84 -2.96
CA VAL A 107 -4.86 3.91 -2.37
C VAL A 107 -4.50 2.87 -3.42
N GLY A 108 -3.24 2.83 -3.84
CA GLY A 108 -2.75 1.91 -4.86
C GLY A 108 -2.17 0.61 -4.30
N VAL A 109 -2.02 -0.37 -5.18
CA VAL A 109 -1.29 -1.62 -4.89
C VAL A 109 -0.11 -1.88 -5.85
N ARG A 110 -0.20 -1.38 -7.08
CA ARG A 110 0.86 -1.47 -8.10
C ARG A 110 1.35 -0.07 -8.44
N THR A 111 2.65 0.17 -8.29
CA THR A 111 3.25 1.51 -8.43
C THR A 111 2.98 2.15 -9.80
N ARG A 112 3.15 1.41 -10.90
CA ARG A 112 2.96 1.95 -12.25
C ARG A 112 1.52 2.44 -12.47
N ASP A 113 0.54 1.60 -12.14
CA ASP A 113 -0.87 1.94 -12.31
C ASP A 113 -1.29 3.08 -11.38
N PHE A 114 -0.77 3.07 -10.15
CA PHE A 114 -1.02 4.14 -9.19
C PHE A 114 -0.52 5.50 -9.70
N ILE A 115 0.68 5.54 -10.29
CA ILE A 115 1.25 6.77 -10.89
C ILE A 115 0.35 7.29 -12.02
N ALA A 116 -0.17 6.41 -12.87
CA ALA A 116 -1.12 6.81 -13.91
C ALA A 116 -2.40 7.43 -13.33
N VAL A 117 -3.00 6.78 -12.33
CA VAL A 117 -4.21 7.28 -11.67
C VAL A 117 -3.98 8.64 -11.01
N ILE A 118 -2.87 8.85 -10.31
CA ILE A 118 -2.58 10.16 -9.66
C ILE A 118 -2.21 11.25 -10.66
N GLU A 119 -1.63 10.90 -11.81
CA GLU A 119 -1.37 11.87 -12.89
C GLU A 119 -2.67 12.41 -13.49
N ALA A 120 -3.63 11.52 -13.80
CA ALA A 120 -4.94 11.89 -14.31
C ALA A 120 -5.78 12.64 -13.26
N THR A 121 -5.74 12.22 -12.00
CA THR A 121 -6.59 12.81 -10.93
C THR A 121 -6.01 14.09 -10.32
N LEU A 122 -4.68 14.23 -10.26
CA LEU A 122 -3.99 15.37 -9.65
C LEU A 122 -2.89 15.94 -10.59
N PRO A 123 -3.24 16.38 -11.81
CA PRO A 123 -2.26 16.79 -12.83
C PRO A 123 -1.45 18.01 -12.42
N ARG A 124 -1.94 18.85 -11.50
CA ARG A 124 -1.16 19.98 -10.96
C ARG A 124 0.13 19.51 -10.27
N PHE A 125 0.12 18.32 -9.67
CA PHE A 125 1.27 17.77 -8.95
C PHE A 125 2.02 16.73 -9.79
N PHE A 126 1.31 15.90 -10.55
CA PHE A 126 1.87 14.67 -11.12
C PHE A 126 1.92 14.64 -12.66
N ARG A 127 1.67 15.77 -13.35
CA ARG A 127 1.84 15.83 -14.80
C ARG A 127 3.27 15.43 -15.21
N GLY A 128 3.37 14.47 -16.12
CA GLY A 128 4.62 13.87 -16.61
C GLY A 128 5.15 12.72 -15.74
N ALA A 129 4.45 12.31 -14.67
CA ALA A 129 4.96 11.29 -13.75
C ALA A 129 5.04 9.90 -14.38
N VAL A 130 4.09 9.51 -15.23
CA VAL A 130 4.11 8.24 -15.97
C VAL A 130 5.31 8.18 -16.91
N ALA A 131 5.55 9.25 -17.69
CA ALA A 131 6.70 9.32 -18.59
C ALA A 131 8.02 9.21 -17.81
N LEU A 132 8.15 9.99 -16.72
CA LEU A 132 9.31 9.93 -15.84
C LEU A 132 9.51 8.54 -15.21
N PHE A 133 8.43 7.84 -14.87
CA PHE A 133 8.51 6.49 -14.32
C PHE A 133 8.91 5.45 -15.38
N ASN A 134 8.44 5.57 -16.61
CA ASN A 134 8.76 4.62 -17.68
C ASN A 134 10.18 4.80 -18.22
N GLU A 135 10.63 6.06 -18.37
CA GLU A 135 11.93 6.40 -18.97
C GLU A 135 13.03 6.60 -17.93
N GLY A 136 12.66 6.85 -16.68
CA GLY A 136 13.57 7.20 -15.61
C GLY A 136 14.43 6.04 -15.13
N ARG A 137 15.69 6.34 -14.79
CA ARG A 137 16.61 5.40 -14.13
C ARG A 137 16.32 5.24 -12.63
N LYS A 138 15.39 6.03 -12.07
CA LYS A 138 15.06 6.12 -10.64
C LYS A 138 13.68 5.55 -10.29
N SER A 139 13.12 4.70 -11.15
CA SER A 139 11.77 4.12 -10.96
C SER A 139 11.74 2.98 -9.94
N HIS A 140 12.90 2.39 -9.65
CA HIS A 140 13.04 1.30 -8.69
C HIS A 140 14.21 1.55 -7.73
N LEU A 141 14.02 2.50 -6.82
CA LEU A 141 14.99 2.81 -5.77
C LEU A 141 14.81 1.91 -4.54
N ARG A 142 15.87 1.82 -3.71
CA ARG A 142 15.87 1.15 -2.41
C ARG A 142 15.51 -0.33 -2.49
N LYS A 143 16.04 -1.03 -3.49
CA LYS A 143 15.91 -2.48 -3.57
C LYS A 143 16.72 -3.10 -2.44
N THR A 144 16.09 -4.01 -1.70
CA THR A 144 16.78 -4.84 -0.71
C THR A 144 17.89 -5.63 -1.40
N SER A 145 19.14 -5.46 -0.96
CA SER A 145 20.32 -5.97 -1.68
C SER A 145 20.33 -7.49 -1.81
N HIS A 146 19.89 -8.20 -0.76
CA HIS A 146 19.81 -9.65 -0.76
C HIS A 146 18.48 -10.10 -0.15
N LYS A 147 17.70 -10.88 -0.89
CA LYS A 147 16.37 -11.34 -0.49
C LYS A 147 16.14 -12.75 -1.03
N ILE A 148 15.78 -13.66 -0.14
CA ILE A 148 15.44 -15.04 -0.49
C ILE A 148 13.90 -15.18 -0.42
N PRO A 149 13.23 -15.68 -1.47
CA PRO A 149 11.81 -15.99 -1.39
C PRO A 149 11.53 -17.07 -0.32
N PRO A 150 10.47 -16.93 0.49
CA PRO A 150 10.14 -17.93 1.50
C PRO A 150 9.70 -19.26 0.87
N LYS A 151 9.97 -20.37 1.55
CA LYS A 151 9.53 -21.71 1.16
C LYS A 151 8.01 -21.83 1.22
N PRO A 152 7.38 -22.70 0.39
CA PRO A 152 5.93 -22.91 0.41
C PRO A 152 5.38 -23.30 1.79
N GLU A 153 6.14 -24.07 2.57
CA GLU A 153 5.76 -24.47 3.93
C GLU A 153 5.69 -23.28 4.90
N THR A 154 6.69 -22.40 4.86
CA THR A 154 6.73 -21.15 5.62
C THR A 154 5.55 -20.25 5.26
N VAL A 155 5.26 -20.13 3.95
CA VAL A 155 4.11 -19.37 3.46
C VAL A 155 2.82 -19.94 4.02
N LYS A 156 2.58 -21.26 3.88
CA LYS A 156 1.38 -21.93 4.41
C LYS A 156 1.22 -21.73 5.92
N ARG A 157 2.32 -21.82 6.68
CA ARG A 157 2.32 -21.61 8.13
C ARG A 157 1.90 -20.19 8.51
N LEU A 158 2.36 -19.18 7.79
CA LEU A 158 1.95 -17.79 8.05
C LEU A 158 0.51 -17.52 7.58
N GLN A 159 0.10 -18.14 6.48
CA GLN A 159 -1.24 -18.01 5.91
C GLN A 159 -2.36 -18.58 6.80
N SER A 160 -2.05 -19.54 7.67
CA SER A 160 -3.04 -20.07 8.60
C SER A 160 -3.39 -19.10 9.73
N THR A 161 -2.53 -18.10 10.00
CA THR A 161 -2.69 -17.14 11.10
C THR A 161 -3.82 -16.15 10.85
N GLN A 162 -4.52 -15.75 11.92
CA GLN A 162 -5.62 -14.78 11.83
C GLN A 162 -5.13 -13.41 11.34
N VAL A 163 -3.97 -12.96 11.84
CA VAL A 163 -3.36 -11.68 11.45
C VAL A 163 -3.10 -11.64 9.94
N TRP A 164 -2.53 -12.71 9.37
CA TRP A 164 -2.31 -12.79 7.93
C TRP A 164 -3.63 -12.72 7.14
N LYS A 165 -4.63 -13.51 7.54
CA LYS A 165 -5.93 -13.56 6.84
C LYS A 165 -6.58 -12.18 6.77
N MET A 166 -6.50 -11.41 7.86
CA MET A 166 -7.09 -10.08 7.93
C MET A 166 -6.31 -9.05 7.11
N GLU A 167 -4.98 -9.03 7.22
CA GLU A 167 -4.13 -8.17 6.38
C GLU A 167 -4.26 -8.50 4.89
N GLN A 168 -4.43 -9.78 4.56
CA GLN A 168 -4.65 -10.23 3.19
C GLN A 168 -6.02 -9.78 2.68
N ALA A 169 -7.08 -9.96 3.46
CA ALA A 169 -8.42 -9.47 3.12
C ALA A 169 -8.46 -7.94 2.96
N PHE A 170 -7.71 -7.21 3.79
CA PHE A 170 -7.53 -5.76 3.62
C PHE A 170 -6.83 -5.42 2.31
N TYR A 171 -5.73 -6.11 1.98
CA TYR A 171 -5.03 -5.90 0.72
C TYR A 171 -5.91 -6.18 -0.50
N GLU A 172 -6.69 -7.26 -0.47
CA GLU A 172 -7.61 -7.65 -1.55
C GLU A 172 -8.73 -6.61 -1.73
N PHE A 173 -9.30 -6.12 -0.64
CA PHE A 173 -10.27 -5.02 -0.66
C PHE A 173 -9.70 -3.76 -1.35
N VAL A 174 -8.48 -3.35 -0.97
CA VAL A 174 -7.84 -2.17 -1.57
C VAL A 174 -7.50 -2.42 -3.04
N GLN A 175 -7.05 -3.62 -3.38
CA GLN A 175 -6.80 -4.00 -4.76
C GLN A 175 -8.07 -3.88 -5.61
N GLU A 176 -9.17 -4.48 -5.17
CA GLU A 176 -10.46 -4.44 -5.88
C GLU A 176 -10.94 -2.99 -6.06
N HIS A 177 -10.92 -2.19 -4.98
CA HIS A 177 -11.31 -0.78 -5.03
C HIS A 177 -10.44 0.05 -5.98
N PHE A 178 -9.12 -0.21 -5.98
CA PHE A 178 -8.19 0.47 -6.87
C PHE A 178 -8.39 0.09 -8.34
N GLU A 179 -8.59 -1.20 -8.65
CA GLU A 179 -8.89 -1.65 -10.01
C GLU A 179 -10.20 -1.04 -10.51
N PHE A 180 -11.25 -1.00 -9.68
CA PHE A 180 -12.51 -0.35 -10.02
C PHE A 180 -12.28 1.13 -10.38
N THR A 181 -11.57 1.87 -9.53
CA THR A 181 -11.27 3.30 -9.75
C THR A 181 -10.48 3.50 -11.04
N LYS A 182 -9.44 2.69 -11.27
CA LYS A 182 -8.64 2.75 -12.50
C LYS A 182 -9.50 2.50 -13.74
N ASN A 183 -10.39 1.51 -13.71
CA ASN A 183 -11.27 1.18 -14.83
C ASN A 183 -12.34 2.25 -15.10
N GLN A 184 -12.66 3.11 -14.12
CA GLN A 184 -13.51 4.29 -14.35
C GLN A 184 -12.76 5.42 -15.05
N ILE A 185 -11.44 5.51 -14.88
CA ILE A 185 -10.60 6.56 -15.45
C ILE A 185 -10.05 6.18 -16.83
N PHE A 186 -9.67 4.92 -17.03
CA PHE A 186 -8.95 4.49 -18.23
C PHE A 186 -9.70 3.42 -19.03
N GLU A 187 -9.47 3.43 -20.34
CA GLU A 187 -9.65 2.30 -21.25
C GLU A 187 -8.29 1.73 -21.64
N ILE A 188 -8.27 0.43 -21.98
CA ILE A 188 -7.07 -0.21 -22.50
C ILE A 188 -7.23 -0.31 -24.01
N VAL A 189 -6.45 0.48 -24.75
CA VAL A 189 -6.39 0.47 -26.21
C VAL A 189 -4.98 0.06 -26.61
N ASP A 190 -4.85 -1.05 -27.34
CA ASP A 190 -3.56 -1.63 -27.75
C ASP A 190 -2.55 -1.82 -26.60
N GLY A 191 -3.04 -2.14 -25.40
CA GLY A 191 -2.22 -2.33 -24.21
C GLY A 191 -1.75 -1.04 -23.52
N ALA A 192 -2.17 0.13 -24.01
CA ALA A 192 -1.93 1.44 -23.40
C ALA A 192 -3.16 1.94 -22.63
N TYR A 193 -2.92 2.66 -21.53
CA TYR A 193 -3.98 3.35 -20.79
C TYR A 193 -4.35 4.65 -21.51
N VAL A 194 -5.62 4.78 -21.89
CA VAL A 194 -6.19 6.00 -22.49
C VAL A 194 -7.25 6.55 -21.54
N GLU A 195 -7.15 7.83 -21.17
CA GLU A 195 -8.14 8.46 -20.30
C GLU A 195 -9.52 8.49 -20.96
N LYS A 196 -10.53 8.02 -20.25
CA LYS A 196 -11.94 8.19 -20.61
C LYS A 196 -12.23 9.69 -20.58
N GLY A 197 -12.76 10.22 -21.68
CA GLY A 197 -13.20 11.62 -21.75
C GLY A 197 -14.30 11.94 -20.73
N ASN A 198 -14.81 13.16 -20.76
CA ASN A 198 -15.85 13.60 -19.82
C ASN A 198 -17.08 12.66 -19.85
N LEU A 199 -17.27 11.90 -18.76
CA LEU A 199 -18.35 10.94 -18.61
C LEU A 199 -19.71 11.59 -18.31
N PHE A 200 -19.71 12.88 -17.96
CA PHE A 200 -20.91 13.62 -17.61
C PHE A 200 -20.88 15.01 -18.25
N HIS A 201 -22.07 15.50 -18.57
CA HIS A 201 -22.31 16.87 -18.96
C HIS A 201 -23.53 17.38 -18.21
N TYR A 202 -23.57 18.68 -17.97
CA TYR A 202 -24.72 19.31 -17.34
C TYR A 202 -25.71 19.72 -18.42
N GLU A 203 -26.88 19.10 -18.42
CA GLU A 203 -28.00 19.49 -19.28
C GLU A 203 -29.07 20.24 -18.49
N LYS A 204 -29.91 21.00 -19.20
CA LYS A 204 -31.07 21.71 -18.62
C LYS A 204 -30.68 22.62 -17.44
N ILE A 205 -29.46 23.17 -17.47
CA ILE A 205 -29.04 24.23 -16.55
C ILE A 205 -30.03 25.38 -16.75
N ARG A 206 -30.73 25.66 -15.68
CA ARG A 206 -31.87 26.57 -15.58
C ARG A 206 -31.62 27.48 -14.36
N PRO A 207 -32.46 28.51 -14.14
CA PRO A 207 -33.64 28.83 -14.92
C PRO A 207 -33.19 29.47 -16.21
N ARG A 208 -33.81 29.14 -17.34
CA ARG A 208 -33.52 29.92 -18.55
C ARG A 208 -33.72 31.40 -18.28
#